data_AF-A0A9P6PXV6-F1
#
_entry.id   AF-A0A9P6PXV6-F1
#
_cell.length_a   1.000
_cell.length_b   1.000
_cell.length_c   1.000
_cell.angle_alpha   90.00
_cell.angle_beta   90.00
_cell.angle_gamma   90.00
#
_symmetry.space_group_name_H-M   'P 1'
#
loop_
_entity.id
_entity.type
_entity.pdbx_description
1 polymer ?
#
loop_
_entity_poly.entity_id
_entity_poly.type
_entity_poly.pdbx_seq_one_letter_code
_entity_poly.pdbx_strand_id
1 'polypeptide(L)'
;MSAPLIDAIIKAEATEQRQVAADALAAFAKSEGLVKSVAIIDSLKPLLENKKSIPHREGALLALASLTSVFGQAGEPFLIPQMPKVFELYSDKMVPVRQAAGVASKAIMALPTRYAVRLTLPVIFHAIKESKWQSKIGAMDILSGLTQSAPQQISAALSDIIPIISETMWDSKPEVRDQATKTITDCFNVVGNPDLISSIPYLVGCINRPEEAADCIHQLAATTFVTTVEEPTLAIMCPLLVRGLAERTPSIQRQTAVIIDNMCKLVENPAHAQQFLPKLLP
;
A
#
# COMPACT_ATOMS: atom_id res chain seq x y z
N MET A 1 24.52 -27.05 4.31
CA MET A 1 25.67 -26.21 3.94
C MET A 1 25.40 -24.71 4.04
N SER A 2 24.16 -24.24 4.29
CA SER A 2 23.86 -22.81 4.52
C SER A 2 24.23 -22.30 5.92
N ALA A 3 24.34 -23.18 6.92
CA ALA A 3 24.61 -22.80 8.32
C ALA A 3 25.89 -21.94 8.51
N PRO A 4 27.04 -22.23 7.86
CA PRO A 4 28.21 -21.35 7.94
C PRO A 4 27.99 -19.93 7.40
N LEU A 5 27.16 -19.79 6.36
CA LEU A 5 26.85 -18.49 5.75
C LEU A 5 25.91 -17.68 6.65
N ILE A 6 24.93 -18.35 7.27
CA ILE A 6 24.07 -17.72 8.28
C ILE A 6 24.89 -17.30 9.51
N ASP A 7 25.82 -18.14 9.95
CA ASP A 7 26.76 -17.80 11.03
C ASP A 7 27.61 -16.57 10.69
N ALA A 8 28.05 -16.43 9.43
CA ALA A 8 28.80 -15.27 8.97
C ALA A 8 27.97 -13.98 9.05
N ILE A 9 26.68 -14.05 8.68
CA ILE A 9 25.73 -12.93 8.84
C ILE A 9 25.59 -12.54 10.31
N ILE A 10 25.45 -13.52 11.19
CA ILE A 10 25.21 -13.31 12.61
C ILE A 10 26.45 -12.76 13.34
N LYS A 11 27.65 -13.22 12.96
CA LYS A 11 28.92 -12.86 13.62
C LYS A 11 29.54 -11.57 13.07
N ALA A 12 29.13 -11.11 11.88
CA ALA A 12 29.62 -9.86 11.31
C ALA A 12 29.35 -8.66 12.24
N GLU A 13 30.34 -7.80 12.41
CA GLU A 13 30.29 -6.67 13.34
C GLU A 13 29.67 -5.43 12.68
N ALA A 14 29.95 -5.22 11.39
CA ALA A 14 29.46 -4.09 10.61
C ALA A 14 28.34 -4.48 9.63
N THR A 15 27.45 -3.53 9.33
CA THR A 15 26.35 -3.70 8.36
C THR A 15 26.86 -4.11 6.97
N GLU A 16 27.97 -3.52 6.51
CA GLU A 16 28.58 -3.86 5.21
C GLU A 16 29.04 -5.31 5.15
N GLN A 17 29.65 -5.82 6.23
CA GLN A 17 30.04 -7.22 6.34
C GLN A 17 28.83 -8.15 6.36
N ARG A 18 27.74 -7.75 7.04
CA ARG A 18 26.46 -8.47 7.02
C ARG A 18 25.87 -8.53 5.62
N GLN A 19 25.94 -7.43 4.86
CA GLN A 19 25.47 -7.36 3.49
C GLN A 19 26.26 -8.33 2.58
N VAL A 20 27.59 -8.32 2.67
CA VAL A 20 28.43 -9.25 1.90
C VAL A 20 28.09 -10.71 2.23
N ALA A 21 27.88 -11.03 3.51
CA ALA A 21 27.47 -12.38 3.93
C ALA A 21 26.05 -12.75 3.45
N ALA A 22 25.12 -11.79 3.44
CA ALA A 22 23.78 -11.96 2.89
C ALA A 22 23.80 -12.23 1.37
N ASP A 23 24.64 -11.51 0.64
CA ASP A 23 24.82 -11.72 -0.81
C ASP A 23 25.46 -13.08 -1.11
N ALA A 24 26.43 -13.53 -0.29
CA ALA A 24 27.00 -14.86 -0.40
C ALA A 24 25.97 -15.96 -0.12
N LEU A 25 25.11 -15.77 0.90
CA LEU A 25 23.99 -16.69 1.18
C LEU A 25 23.01 -16.77 0.01
N ALA A 26 22.66 -15.63 -0.58
CA ALA A 26 21.76 -15.57 -1.73
C ALA A 26 22.39 -16.23 -2.97
N ALA A 27 23.66 -16.00 -3.25
CA ALA A 27 24.39 -16.65 -4.35
C ALA A 27 24.41 -18.18 -4.18
N PHE A 28 24.68 -18.66 -2.96
CA PHE A 28 24.61 -20.09 -2.63
C PHE A 28 23.19 -20.65 -2.82
N ALA A 29 22.17 -19.94 -2.35
CA ALA A 29 20.77 -20.31 -2.55
C ALA A 29 20.43 -20.43 -4.05
N LYS A 30 20.96 -19.52 -4.89
CA LYS A 30 20.82 -19.62 -6.36
C LYS A 30 21.38 -20.93 -6.91
N SER A 31 22.58 -21.32 -6.48
CA SER A 31 23.24 -22.54 -6.96
C SER A 31 22.54 -23.82 -6.53
N GLU A 32 21.92 -23.82 -5.34
CA GLU A 32 21.14 -24.97 -4.87
C GLU A 32 19.75 -25.07 -5.53
N GLY A 33 19.28 -23.98 -6.12
CA GLY A 33 17.94 -23.87 -6.70
C GLY A 33 16.87 -23.45 -5.69
N LEU A 34 15.78 -22.92 -6.22
CA LEU A 34 14.73 -22.28 -5.42
C LEU A 34 14.06 -23.21 -4.41
N VAL A 35 13.72 -24.44 -4.81
CA VAL A 35 12.98 -25.40 -3.95
C VAL A 35 13.79 -25.75 -2.70
N LYS A 36 15.10 -25.99 -2.85
CA LYS A 36 15.98 -26.26 -1.71
C LYS A 36 16.21 -25.01 -0.84
N SER A 37 16.11 -23.84 -1.44
CA SER A 37 16.30 -22.55 -0.76
C SER A 37 15.13 -22.13 0.12
N VAL A 38 13.99 -22.82 0.06
CA VAL A 38 12.87 -22.63 1.00
C VAL A 38 13.34 -22.87 2.44
N ALA A 39 14.13 -23.92 2.67
CA ALA A 39 14.69 -24.20 4.00
C ALA A 39 15.65 -23.09 4.48
N ILE A 40 16.31 -22.39 3.55
CA ILE A 40 17.15 -21.22 3.89
C ILE A 40 16.26 -20.08 4.35
N ILE A 41 15.19 -19.75 3.62
CA ILE A 41 14.23 -18.71 4.02
C ILE A 41 13.62 -19.04 5.38
N ASP A 42 13.21 -20.29 5.61
CA ASP A 42 12.66 -20.73 6.90
C ASP A 42 13.65 -20.59 8.06
N SER A 43 14.94 -20.84 7.80
CA SER A 43 15.98 -20.67 8.82
C SER A 43 16.23 -19.20 9.22
N LEU A 44 15.81 -18.23 8.40
CA LEU A 44 15.91 -16.80 8.72
C LEU A 44 14.78 -16.32 9.66
N LYS A 45 13.62 -16.98 9.66
CA LYS A 45 12.47 -16.63 10.51
C LYS A 45 12.82 -16.48 12.01
N PRO A 46 13.50 -17.45 12.66
CA PRO A 46 13.87 -17.30 14.07
C PRO A 46 14.85 -16.14 14.31
N LEU A 47 15.66 -15.76 13.32
CA LEU A 47 16.60 -14.63 13.42
C LEU A 47 15.85 -13.29 13.44
N LEU A 48 14.80 -13.15 12.63
CA LEU A 48 13.92 -11.98 12.62
C LEU A 48 13.19 -11.77 13.96
N GLU A 49 12.93 -12.85 14.69
CA GLU A 49 12.25 -12.83 15.99
C GLU A 49 13.19 -12.61 17.18
N ASN A 50 14.51 -12.71 16.97
CA ASN A 50 15.48 -12.61 18.06
C ASN A 50 15.63 -11.16 18.55
N LYS A 51 14.77 -10.77 19.49
CA LYS A 51 14.77 -9.43 20.12
C LYS A 51 16.08 -9.08 20.84
N LYS A 52 16.88 -10.07 21.24
CA LYS A 52 18.13 -9.85 21.97
C LYS A 52 19.29 -9.47 21.06
N SER A 53 19.23 -9.82 19.78
CA SER A 53 20.37 -9.67 18.88
C SER A 53 20.05 -8.82 17.66
N ILE A 54 20.67 -7.64 17.61
CA ILE A 54 20.56 -6.70 16.48
C ILE A 54 21.13 -7.33 15.19
N PRO A 55 22.34 -7.93 15.21
CA PRO A 55 22.92 -8.57 14.02
C PRO A 55 22.03 -9.64 13.40
N HIS A 56 21.26 -10.37 14.21
CA HIS A 56 20.35 -11.41 13.70
C HIS A 56 19.21 -10.79 12.90
N ARG A 57 18.53 -9.79 13.47
CA ARG A 57 17.36 -9.17 12.82
C ARG A 57 17.75 -8.39 11.58
N GLU A 58 18.80 -7.56 11.69
CA GLU A 58 19.33 -6.80 10.56
C GLU A 58 19.82 -7.74 9.46
N GLY A 59 20.68 -8.70 9.80
CA GLY A 59 21.27 -9.62 8.84
C GLY A 59 20.23 -10.50 8.13
N ALA A 60 19.19 -10.95 8.84
CA ALA A 60 18.10 -11.69 8.21
C ALA A 60 17.28 -10.85 7.22
N LEU A 61 17.06 -9.56 7.50
CA LEU A 61 16.41 -8.64 6.57
C LEU A 61 17.25 -8.40 5.32
N LEU A 62 18.57 -8.18 5.48
CA LEU A 62 19.49 -8.06 4.35
C LEU A 62 19.52 -9.34 3.51
N ALA A 63 19.53 -10.51 4.15
CA ALA A 63 19.43 -11.79 3.46
C ALA A 63 18.13 -11.93 2.67
N LEU A 64 16.98 -11.55 3.23
CA LEU A 64 15.71 -11.54 2.48
C LEU A 64 15.77 -10.63 1.26
N ALA A 65 16.37 -9.44 1.38
CA ALA A 65 16.56 -8.54 0.24
C ALA A 65 17.47 -9.15 -0.84
N SER A 66 18.61 -9.72 -0.47
CA SER A 66 19.55 -10.37 -1.40
C SER A 66 18.94 -11.61 -2.08
N LEU A 67 18.20 -12.44 -1.34
CA LEU A 67 17.46 -13.58 -1.88
C LEU A 67 16.43 -13.14 -2.91
N THR A 68 15.75 -12.02 -2.64
CA THR A 68 14.79 -11.41 -3.57
C THR A 68 15.46 -11.03 -4.90
N SER A 69 16.60 -10.34 -4.84
CA SER A 69 17.35 -9.94 -6.04
C SER A 69 17.83 -11.13 -6.88
N VAL A 70 18.13 -12.25 -6.23
CA VAL A 70 18.69 -13.44 -6.90
C VAL A 70 17.62 -14.32 -7.54
N PHE A 71 16.48 -14.51 -6.88
CA PHE A 71 15.39 -15.35 -7.38
C PHE A 71 14.39 -14.61 -8.26
N GLY A 72 14.31 -13.28 -8.14
CA GLY A 72 13.33 -12.47 -8.84
C GLY A 72 11.91 -12.99 -8.61
N GLN A 73 11.05 -12.87 -9.62
CA GLN A 73 9.63 -13.26 -9.54
C GLN A 73 9.40 -14.72 -9.12
N ALA A 74 10.35 -15.63 -9.39
CA ALA A 74 10.22 -17.01 -8.97
C ALA A 74 10.21 -17.15 -7.43
N GLY A 75 10.84 -16.23 -6.71
CA GLY A 75 10.85 -16.20 -5.24
C GLY A 75 9.56 -15.70 -4.61
N GLU A 76 8.63 -15.14 -5.40
CA GLU A 76 7.39 -14.51 -4.95
C GLU A 76 6.60 -15.36 -3.92
N PRO A 77 6.33 -16.66 -4.15
CA PRO A 77 5.51 -17.47 -3.24
C PRO A 77 6.14 -17.70 -1.86
N PHE A 78 7.47 -17.54 -1.74
CA PHE A 78 8.22 -17.84 -0.52
C PHE A 78 8.63 -16.58 0.24
N LEU A 79 8.81 -15.46 -0.48
CA LEU A 79 9.25 -14.19 0.07
C LEU A 79 8.09 -13.29 0.51
N ILE A 80 6.97 -13.25 -0.23
CA ILE A 80 5.78 -12.47 0.17
C ILE A 80 5.25 -12.88 1.55
N PRO A 81 5.18 -14.18 1.91
CA PRO A 81 4.74 -14.58 3.25
C PRO A 81 5.60 -14.05 4.41
N GLN A 82 6.81 -13.52 4.15
CA GLN A 82 7.65 -12.91 5.18
C GLN A 82 7.27 -11.45 5.46
N MET A 83 6.48 -10.80 4.58
CA MET A 83 6.12 -9.39 4.68
C MET A 83 5.48 -8.96 6.01
N PRO A 84 4.58 -9.74 6.66
CA PRO A 84 4.05 -9.37 7.97
C PRO A 84 5.16 -9.10 8.99
N LYS A 85 6.19 -9.95 9.01
CA LYS A 85 7.32 -9.79 9.94
C LYS A 85 8.23 -8.63 9.54
N VAL A 86 8.45 -8.42 8.25
CA VAL A 86 9.21 -7.27 7.74
C VAL A 86 8.52 -5.96 8.16
N PHE A 87 7.20 -5.87 8.03
CA PHE A 87 6.44 -4.70 8.48
C PHE A 87 6.53 -4.49 9.98
N GLU A 88 6.49 -5.54 10.81
CA GLU A 88 6.69 -5.40 12.26
C GLU A 88 8.05 -4.75 12.59
N LEU A 89 9.11 -5.11 11.85
CA LEU A 89 10.48 -4.64 12.07
C LEU A 89 10.74 -3.20 11.63
N TYR A 90 9.81 -2.56 10.90
CA TYR A 90 9.82 -1.09 10.77
C TYR A 90 9.71 -0.37 12.11
N SER A 91 9.16 -1.02 13.13
CA SER A 91 9.02 -0.47 14.48
C SER A 91 10.09 -0.95 15.46
N ASP A 92 11.19 -1.55 14.96
CA ASP A 92 12.32 -1.96 15.79
C ASP A 92 12.96 -0.74 16.48
N LYS A 93 13.50 -0.95 17.68
CA LYS A 93 14.17 0.11 18.45
C LYS A 93 15.44 0.60 17.73
N MET A 94 16.12 -0.28 17.00
CA MET A 94 17.40 0.01 16.38
C MET A 94 17.23 0.53 14.95
N VAL A 95 17.88 1.67 14.67
CA VAL A 95 17.85 2.31 13.34
C VAL A 95 18.30 1.37 12.21
N PRO A 96 19.40 0.60 12.35
CA PRO A 96 19.87 -0.27 11.26
C PRO A 96 18.85 -1.35 10.88
N VAL A 97 18.14 -1.91 11.86
CA VAL A 97 17.08 -2.91 11.62
C VAL A 97 15.91 -2.29 10.87
N ARG A 98 15.50 -1.07 11.24
CA ARG A 98 14.43 -0.34 10.53
C ARG A 98 14.81 -0.04 9.08
N GLN A 99 16.06 0.38 8.84
CA GLN A 99 16.57 0.63 7.50
C GLN A 99 16.62 -0.65 6.66
N ALA A 100 17.14 -1.75 7.22
CA ALA A 100 17.14 -3.05 6.57
C ALA A 100 15.73 -3.55 6.26
N ALA A 101 14.75 -3.27 7.13
CA ALA A 101 13.35 -3.60 6.88
C ALA A 101 12.77 -2.84 5.69
N GLY A 102 13.13 -1.56 5.55
CA GLY A 102 12.79 -0.75 4.38
C GLY A 102 13.41 -1.23 3.08
N VAL A 103 14.65 -1.73 3.12
CA VAL A 103 15.31 -2.34 1.95
C VAL A 103 14.62 -3.65 1.57
N ALA A 104 14.39 -4.52 2.55
CA ALA A 104 13.76 -5.83 2.33
C ALA A 104 12.32 -5.71 1.82
N SER A 105 11.51 -4.84 2.41
CA SER A 105 10.11 -4.64 1.99
C SER A 105 10.01 -4.15 0.55
N LYS A 106 10.84 -3.17 0.16
CA LYS A 106 10.88 -2.64 -1.21
C LYS A 106 11.34 -3.69 -2.21
N ALA A 107 12.35 -4.49 -1.87
CA ALA A 107 12.80 -5.59 -2.69
C ALA A 107 11.68 -6.63 -2.88
N ILE A 108 11.07 -7.12 -1.80
CA ILE A 108 10.02 -8.14 -1.84
C ILE A 108 8.80 -7.64 -2.61
N MET A 109 8.41 -6.38 -2.43
CA MET A 109 7.22 -5.80 -3.06
C MET A 109 7.45 -5.35 -4.51
N ALA A 110 8.67 -5.49 -5.03
CA ALA A 110 8.95 -5.41 -6.46
C ALA A 110 8.74 -6.76 -7.18
N LEU A 111 8.54 -7.86 -6.43
CA LEU A 111 8.27 -9.19 -7.00
C LEU A 111 6.88 -9.39 -7.58
N PRO A 112 5.78 -8.94 -6.92
CA PRO A 112 4.44 -9.34 -7.30
C PRO A 112 4.17 -9.06 -8.78
N THR A 113 3.81 -10.11 -9.52
CA THR A 113 3.26 -9.93 -10.85
C THR A 113 1.92 -9.20 -10.78
N ARG A 114 1.45 -8.65 -11.91
CA ARG A 114 0.14 -7.99 -12.00
C ARG A 114 -1.03 -8.83 -11.47
N TYR A 115 -0.91 -10.16 -11.46
CA TYR A 115 -1.94 -11.07 -10.95
C TYR A 115 -1.88 -11.27 -9.44
N ALA A 116 -0.71 -11.05 -8.84
CA ALA A 116 -0.46 -11.27 -7.43
C ALA A 116 -0.58 -10.01 -6.57
N VAL A 117 -0.52 -8.81 -7.16
CA VAL A 117 -0.64 -7.54 -6.43
C VAL A 117 -1.89 -7.51 -5.55
N ARG A 118 -3.04 -7.99 -6.04
CA ARG A 118 -4.28 -8.02 -5.24
C ARG A 118 -4.18 -8.96 -4.03
N LEU A 119 -3.35 -10.00 -4.10
CA LEU A 119 -3.11 -10.94 -3.00
C LEU A 119 -2.18 -10.35 -1.93
N THR A 120 -1.41 -9.30 -2.23
CA THR A 120 -0.54 -8.63 -1.25
C THR A 120 -1.27 -7.55 -0.46
N LEU A 121 -2.34 -6.99 -1.01
CA LEU A 121 -3.12 -5.93 -0.37
C LEU A 121 -3.61 -6.28 1.04
N PRO A 122 -4.16 -7.49 1.33
CA PRO A 122 -4.56 -7.84 2.69
C PRO A 122 -3.42 -7.76 3.72
N VAL A 123 -2.19 -8.12 3.32
CA VAL A 123 -1.00 -8.04 4.19
C VAL A 123 -0.64 -6.58 4.48
N ILE A 124 -0.70 -5.72 3.46
CA ILE A 124 -0.48 -4.27 3.60
C ILE A 124 -1.56 -3.66 4.49
N PHE A 125 -2.83 -3.98 4.24
CA PHE A 125 -3.97 -3.47 5.00
C PHE A 125 -3.90 -3.83 6.47
N HIS A 126 -3.51 -5.08 6.77
CA HIS A 126 -3.29 -5.51 8.14
C HIS A 126 -2.16 -4.71 8.82
N ALA A 127 -1.06 -4.48 8.11
CA ALA A 127 0.05 -3.68 8.64
C ALA A 127 -0.36 -2.20 8.88
N ILE A 128 -1.22 -1.63 8.04
CA ILE A 128 -1.73 -0.26 8.22
C ILE A 128 -2.67 -0.17 9.44
N LYS A 129 -3.54 -1.15 9.65
CA LYS A 129 -4.54 -1.13 10.74
C LYS A 129 -3.96 -1.45 12.11
N GLU A 130 -3.22 -2.55 12.22
CA GLU A 130 -2.93 -3.20 13.50
C GLU A 130 -1.52 -2.92 14.04
N SER A 131 -0.69 -2.17 13.30
CA SER A 131 0.73 -1.99 13.66
C SER A 131 1.04 -0.62 14.28
N LYS A 132 2.26 -0.51 14.82
CA LYS A 132 2.80 0.76 15.32
C LYS A 132 3.00 1.75 14.17
N TRP A 133 3.01 3.04 14.52
CA TRP A 133 3.03 4.14 13.55
C TRP A 133 4.15 4.04 12.49
N GLN A 134 5.36 3.57 12.83
CA GLN A 134 6.42 3.38 11.84
C GLN A 134 6.11 2.28 10.81
N SER A 135 5.49 1.19 11.25
CA SER A 135 5.05 0.10 10.39
C SER A 135 3.89 0.53 9.49
N LYS A 136 2.98 1.36 10.00
CA LYS A 136 1.91 1.98 9.19
C LYS A 136 2.52 2.81 8.06
N ILE A 137 3.48 3.68 8.37
CA ILE A 137 4.18 4.50 7.38
C ILE A 137 4.88 3.61 6.35
N GLY A 138 5.60 2.58 6.79
CA GLY A 138 6.27 1.63 5.90
C GLY A 138 5.30 0.92 4.94
N ALA A 139 4.16 0.46 5.45
CA ALA A 139 3.13 -0.20 4.64
C ALA A 139 2.47 0.76 3.64
N MET A 140 2.22 2.01 4.03
CA MET A 140 1.72 3.05 3.13
C MET A 140 2.73 3.46 2.06
N ASP A 141 4.03 3.52 2.38
CA ASP A 141 5.10 3.77 1.39
C ASP A 141 5.16 2.65 0.34
N ILE A 142 4.99 1.39 0.77
CA ILE A 142 4.87 0.25 -0.14
C ILE A 142 3.62 0.36 -1.02
N LEU A 143 2.47 0.72 -0.45
CA LEU A 143 1.23 0.91 -1.21
C LEU A 143 1.38 2.03 -2.25
N SER A 144 1.98 3.16 -1.88
CA SER A 144 2.35 4.24 -2.80
C SER A 144 3.29 3.74 -3.90
N GLY A 145 4.26 2.86 -3.60
CA GLY A 145 5.11 2.26 -4.63
C GLY A 145 4.34 1.43 -5.65
N LEU A 146 3.29 0.71 -5.21
CA LEU A 146 2.45 -0.09 -6.10
C LEU A 146 1.60 0.75 -7.06
N THR A 147 1.33 2.03 -6.76
CA THR A 147 0.64 2.93 -7.72
C THR A 147 1.49 3.15 -8.97
N GLN A 148 2.81 3.05 -8.86
CA GLN A 148 3.73 3.22 -9.99
C GLN A 148 3.97 1.89 -10.73
N SER A 149 4.16 0.79 -10.00
CA SER A 149 4.48 -0.51 -10.61
C SER A 149 3.27 -1.30 -11.10
N ALA A 150 2.09 -1.08 -10.50
CA ALA A 150 0.86 -1.80 -10.77
C ALA A 150 -0.39 -0.89 -10.75
N PRO A 151 -0.41 0.22 -11.51
CA PRO A 151 -1.46 1.24 -11.44
C PRO A 151 -2.86 0.68 -11.70
N GLN A 152 -3.00 -0.24 -12.67
CA GLN A 152 -4.29 -0.85 -13.01
C GLN A 152 -4.85 -1.72 -11.87
N GLN A 153 -3.98 -2.46 -11.19
CA GLN A 153 -4.37 -3.33 -10.07
C GLN A 153 -4.79 -2.49 -8.86
N ILE A 154 -4.11 -1.36 -8.63
CA ILE A 154 -4.46 -0.43 -7.56
C ILE A 154 -5.77 0.30 -7.88
N SER A 155 -5.94 0.76 -9.12
CA SER A 155 -7.17 1.40 -9.61
C SER A 155 -8.40 0.48 -9.41
N ALA A 156 -8.27 -0.79 -9.76
CA ALA A 156 -9.33 -1.80 -9.55
C ALA A 156 -9.57 -2.16 -8.07
N ALA A 157 -8.67 -1.80 -7.16
CA ALA A 157 -8.79 -2.08 -5.73
C ALA A 157 -9.16 -0.83 -4.90
N LEU A 158 -9.45 0.31 -5.54
CA LEU A 158 -9.69 1.57 -4.82
C LEU A 158 -10.85 1.50 -3.83
N SER A 159 -11.93 0.78 -4.16
CA SER A 159 -13.06 0.58 -3.24
C SER A 159 -12.66 -0.06 -1.91
N ASP A 160 -11.61 -0.90 -1.91
CA ASP A 160 -11.06 -1.54 -0.71
C ASP A 160 -9.99 -0.66 -0.03
N ILE A 161 -9.18 0.05 -0.80
CA ILE A 161 -8.08 0.89 -0.32
C ILE A 161 -8.59 2.15 0.39
N ILE A 162 -9.56 2.83 -0.21
CA ILE A 162 -10.02 4.16 0.23
C ILE A 162 -10.45 4.13 1.71
N PRO A 163 -11.34 3.24 2.17
CA PRO A 163 -11.78 3.23 3.57
C PRO A 163 -10.62 3.10 4.57
N ILE A 164 -9.60 2.30 4.22
CA ILE A 164 -8.46 1.99 5.08
C ILE A 164 -7.54 3.20 5.22
N ILE A 165 -7.21 3.83 4.10
CA ILE A 165 -6.32 5.00 4.12
C ILE A 165 -7.06 6.23 4.65
N SER A 166 -8.33 6.41 4.31
CA SER A 166 -9.17 7.50 4.85
C SER A 166 -9.25 7.45 6.38
N GLU A 167 -9.40 6.27 6.99
CA GLU A 167 -9.35 6.13 8.46
C GLU A 167 -7.97 6.54 9.01
N THR A 168 -6.90 6.15 8.32
CA THR A 168 -5.51 6.44 8.72
C THR A 168 -5.14 7.92 8.60
N MET A 169 -5.85 8.69 7.77
CA MET A 169 -5.69 10.14 7.68
C MET A 169 -6.10 10.88 8.96
N TRP A 170 -6.84 10.22 9.85
CA TRP A 170 -7.23 10.74 11.17
C TRP A 170 -6.38 10.18 12.32
N ASP A 171 -5.23 9.56 12.02
CA ASP A 171 -4.34 9.00 13.06
C ASP A 171 -3.82 10.10 14.01
N SER A 172 -3.63 9.73 15.28
CA SER A 172 -3.05 10.57 16.32
C SER A 172 -1.64 11.10 15.99
N LYS A 173 -0.88 10.42 15.13
CA LYS A 173 0.50 10.79 14.77
C LYS A 173 0.52 11.63 13.49
N PRO A 174 1.02 12.89 13.52
CA PRO A 174 1.14 13.72 12.33
C PRO A 174 1.87 13.04 11.18
N GLU A 175 2.96 12.34 11.45
CA GLU A 175 3.75 11.64 10.44
C GLU A 175 2.97 10.54 9.71
N VAL A 176 2.02 9.90 10.42
CA VAL A 176 1.11 8.90 9.82
C VAL A 176 0.08 9.60 8.94
N ARG A 177 -0.49 10.72 9.39
CA ARG A 177 -1.47 11.49 8.59
C ARG A 177 -0.85 12.05 7.31
N ASP A 178 0.37 12.56 7.39
CA ASP A 178 1.11 13.10 6.25
C ASP A 178 1.37 12.01 5.21
N GLN A 179 1.83 10.84 5.67
CA GLN A 179 2.02 9.68 4.80
C GLN A 179 0.70 9.15 4.22
N ALA A 180 -0.38 9.10 5.01
CA ALA A 180 -1.70 8.67 4.53
C ALA A 180 -2.24 9.62 3.46
N THR A 181 -2.08 10.93 3.66
CA THR A 181 -2.50 11.96 2.70
C THR A 181 -1.72 11.82 1.39
N LYS A 182 -0.40 11.59 1.45
CA LYS A 182 0.41 11.28 0.27
C LYS A 182 -0.08 10.02 -0.43
N THR A 183 -0.25 8.93 0.32
CA THR A 183 -0.63 7.62 -0.24
C THR A 183 -2.00 7.62 -0.89
N ILE A 184 -3.02 8.26 -0.28
CA ILE A 184 -4.33 8.34 -0.93
C ILE A 184 -4.29 9.23 -2.18
N THR A 185 -3.47 10.29 -2.19
CA THR A 185 -3.27 11.14 -3.36
C THR A 185 -2.66 10.34 -4.51
N ASP A 186 -1.61 9.56 -4.24
CA ASP A 186 -1.01 8.65 -5.22
C ASP A 186 -2.04 7.63 -5.76
N CYS A 187 -2.90 7.10 -4.89
CA CYS A 187 -3.98 6.17 -5.26
C CYS A 187 -5.07 6.85 -6.09
N PHE A 188 -5.40 8.13 -5.86
CA PHE A 188 -6.41 8.83 -6.66
C PHE A 188 -5.86 9.15 -8.05
N ASN A 189 -4.56 9.46 -8.14
CA ASN A 189 -3.91 9.79 -9.42
C ASN A 189 -3.85 8.60 -10.39
N VAL A 190 -3.89 7.34 -9.93
CA VAL A 190 -3.94 6.18 -10.84
C VAL A 190 -5.27 6.01 -11.57
N VAL A 191 -6.33 6.72 -11.20
CA VAL A 191 -7.61 6.72 -11.95
C VAL A 191 -7.43 7.32 -13.34
N GLY A 192 -6.62 8.38 -13.46
CA GLY A 192 -6.31 9.00 -14.75
C GLY A 192 -7.50 9.64 -15.49
N ASN A 193 -8.63 9.87 -14.81
CA ASN A 193 -9.80 10.52 -15.41
C ASN A 193 -9.56 12.03 -15.55
N PRO A 194 -9.47 12.58 -16.78
CA PRO A 194 -9.14 13.99 -17.01
C PRO A 194 -10.11 14.98 -16.35
N ASP A 195 -11.37 14.60 -16.21
CA ASP A 195 -12.42 15.45 -15.62
C ASP A 195 -12.20 15.65 -14.11
N LEU A 196 -11.44 14.78 -13.46
CA LEU A 196 -11.21 14.80 -12.01
C LEU A 196 -9.80 15.23 -11.60
N ILE A 197 -8.83 15.33 -12.51
CA ILE A 197 -7.43 15.62 -12.16
C ILE A 197 -7.32 16.91 -11.32
N SER A 198 -8.02 17.97 -11.73
CA SER A 198 -8.04 19.25 -11.00
C SER A 198 -8.76 19.17 -9.66
N SER A 199 -9.69 18.22 -9.51
CA SER A 199 -10.49 18.03 -8.31
C SER A 199 -9.83 17.11 -7.27
N ILE A 200 -8.87 16.26 -7.64
CA ILE A 200 -8.19 15.31 -6.72
C ILE A 200 -7.69 15.98 -5.43
N PRO A 201 -6.99 17.14 -5.46
CA PRO A 201 -6.54 17.79 -4.23
C PRO A 201 -7.69 18.17 -3.29
N TYR A 202 -8.83 18.59 -3.84
CA TYR A 202 -10.03 18.94 -3.08
C TYR A 202 -10.73 17.70 -2.53
N LEU A 203 -10.82 16.63 -3.33
CA LEU A 203 -11.38 15.34 -2.90
C LEU A 203 -10.59 14.77 -1.71
N VAL A 204 -9.26 14.74 -1.81
CA VAL A 204 -8.38 14.32 -0.71
C VAL A 204 -8.51 15.26 0.49
N GLY A 205 -8.56 16.57 0.24
CA GLY A 205 -8.76 17.60 1.28
C GLY A 205 -10.03 17.37 2.10
N CYS A 206 -11.15 17.01 1.45
CA CYS A 206 -12.44 16.75 2.11
C CYS A 206 -12.42 15.54 3.03
N ILE A 207 -11.50 14.59 2.83
CA ILE A 207 -11.33 13.44 3.73
C ILE A 207 -10.76 13.91 5.08
N ASN A 208 -9.85 14.91 5.07
CA ASN A 208 -9.26 15.50 6.27
C ASN A 208 -10.11 16.63 6.89
N ARG A 209 -10.86 17.35 6.06
CA ARG A 209 -11.65 18.53 6.44
C ARG A 209 -13.08 18.37 5.94
N PRO A 210 -13.90 17.58 6.65
CA PRO A 210 -15.24 17.23 6.18
C PRO A 210 -16.19 18.42 6.10
N GLU A 211 -15.87 19.55 6.74
CA GLU A 211 -16.53 20.84 6.64
C GLU A 211 -16.37 21.51 5.26
N GLU A 212 -15.29 21.20 4.52
CA GLU A 212 -15.04 21.71 3.17
C GLU A 212 -15.82 20.93 2.08
N ALA A 213 -16.56 19.90 2.48
CA ALA A 213 -17.33 19.06 1.56
C ALA A 213 -18.34 19.87 0.74
N ALA A 214 -19.00 20.86 1.35
CA ALA A 214 -19.96 21.73 0.67
C ALA A 214 -19.29 22.55 -0.46
N ASP A 215 -18.11 23.12 -0.19
CA ASP A 215 -17.35 23.90 -1.17
C ASP A 215 -16.83 22.99 -2.30
N CYS A 216 -16.37 21.79 -1.97
CA CYS A 216 -15.94 20.80 -2.97
C CYS A 216 -17.10 20.36 -3.86
N ILE A 217 -18.28 20.10 -3.30
CA ILE A 217 -19.50 19.82 -4.07
C ILE A 217 -19.85 20.99 -4.97
N HIS A 218 -19.76 22.22 -4.47
CA HIS A 218 -20.05 23.41 -5.27
C HIS A 218 -19.11 23.54 -6.48
N GLN A 219 -17.81 23.28 -6.28
CA GLN A 219 -16.82 23.29 -7.37
C GLN A 219 -17.07 22.16 -8.38
N LEU A 220 -17.31 20.93 -7.89
CA LEU A 220 -17.57 19.77 -8.73
C LEU A 220 -18.87 19.89 -9.52
N ALA A 221 -19.87 20.60 -9.00
CA ALA A 221 -21.11 20.88 -9.73
C ALA A 221 -20.89 21.78 -10.96
N ALA A 222 -19.79 22.56 -10.99
CA ALA A 222 -19.39 23.34 -12.15
C ALA A 222 -18.51 22.55 -13.15
N THR A 223 -18.04 21.36 -12.78
CA THR A 223 -17.25 20.50 -13.66
C THR A 223 -18.15 19.88 -14.72
N THR A 224 -17.74 19.97 -15.99
CA THR A 224 -18.38 19.27 -17.10
C THR A 224 -17.76 17.89 -17.24
N PHE A 225 -18.52 16.84 -16.91
CA PHE A 225 -18.09 15.46 -17.12
C PHE A 225 -18.30 15.07 -18.58
N VAL A 226 -17.25 14.54 -19.21
CA VAL A 226 -17.24 14.14 -20.63
C VAL A 226 -16.71 12.72 -20.78
N THR A 227 -15.77 12.33 -19.91
CA THR A 227 -15.12 11.02 -19.94
C THR A 227 -16.05 9.95 -19.37
N THR A 228 -16.04 8.76 -19.97
CA THR A 228 -16.78 7.59 -19.46
C THR A 228 -16.44 7.34 -17.99
N VAL A 229 -17.48 7.14 -17.17
CA VAL A 229 -17.36 6.94 -15.73
C VAL A 229 -17.21 5.45 -15.44
N GLU A 230 -16.00 5.05 -15.08
CA GLU A 230 -15.65 3.69 -14.68
C GLU A 230 -15.71 3.47 -13.16
N GLU A 231 -15.63 2.22 -12.74
CA GLU A 231 -15.62 1.82 -11.33
C GLU A 231 -14.61 2.60 -10.45
N PRO A 232 -13.34 2.82 -10.86
CA PRO A 232 -12.38 3.58 -10.05
C PRO A 232 -12.76 5.06 -9.86
N THR A 233 -13.40 5.66 -10.87
CA THR A 233 -13.92 7.04 -10.80
C THR A 233 -15.05 7.13 -9.77
N LEU A 234 -15.96 6.15 -9.77
CA LEU A 234 -17.03 6.07 -8.78
C LEU A 234 -16.49 5.79 -7.37
N ALA A 235 -15.43 4.99 -7.25
CA ALA A 235 -14.80 4.68 -5.96
C ALA A 235 -14.29 5.96 -5.25
N ILE A 236 -13.63 6.87 -5.98
CA ILE A 236 -13.13 8.12 -5.41
C ILE A 236 -14.24 9.16 -5.16
N MET A 237 -15.29 9.17 -5.97
CA MET A 237 -16.38 10.14 -5.86
C MET A 237 -17.43 9.75 -4.81
N CYS A 238 -17.72 8.45 -4.65
CA CYS A 238 -18.81 7.96 -3.81
C CYS A 238 -18.76 8.48 -2.35
N PRO A 239 -17.60 8.49 -1.64
CA PRO A 239 -17.55 9.01 -0.28
C PRO A 239 -18.02 10.47 -0.15
N LEU A 240 -17.64 11.33 -1.11
CA LEU A 240 -18.06 12.73 -1.14
C LEU A 240 -19.56 12.84 -1.45
N LEU A 241 -20.06 12.08 -2.42
CA LEU A 241 -21.46 12.11 -2.83
C LEU A 241 -22.40 11.66 -1.72
N VAL A 242 -22.05 10.57 -1.01
CA VAL A 242 -22.80 10.11 0.17
C VAL A 242 -22.85 11.19 1.24
N ARG A 243 -21.72 11.85 1.50
CA ARG A 243 -21.66 12.96 2.45
C ARG A 243 -22.52 14.15 2.01
N GLY A 244 -22.47 14.51 0.73
CA GLY A 244 -23.25 15.61 0.16
C GLY A 244 -24.76 15.40 0.22
N LEU A 245 -25.22 14.16 0.03
CA LEU A 245 -26.64 13.82 0.20
C LEU A 245 -27.08 13.89 1.67
N ALA A 246 -26.18 13.57 2.60
CA ALA A 246 -26.42 13.65 4.05
C ALA A 246 -26.35 15.08 4.62
N GLU A 247 -25.94 16.08 3.83
CA GLU A 247 -25.91 17.48 4.27
C GLU A 247 -27.30 18.03 4.57
N ARG A 248 -27.41 18.94 5.54
CA ARG A 248 -28.69 19.54 5.93
C ARG A 248 -29.17 20.62 4.97
N THR A 249 -28.25 21.19 4.18
CA THR A 249 -28.52 22.32 3.30
C THR A 249 -29.13 21.83 1.98
N PRO A 250 -30.39 22.18 1.65
CA PRO A 250 -31.06 21.64 0.46
C PRO A 250 -30.39 22.01 -0.86
N SER A 251 -29.69 23.15 -0.93
CA SER A 251 -28.93 23.52 -2.14
C SER A 251 -27.77 22.57 -2.40
N ILE A 252 -27.05 22.15 -1.36
CA ILE A 252 -25.94 21.19 -1.48
C ILE A 252 -26.46 19.83 -1.90
N GLN A 253 -27.54 19.34 -1.27
CA GLN A 253 -28.18 18.08 -1.67
C GLN A 253 -28.61 18.09 -3.15
N ARG A 254 -29.18 19.22 -3.62
CA ARG A 254 -29.55 19.40 -5.02
C ARG A 254 -28.33 19.38 -5.94
N GLN A 255 -27.25 20.07 -5.58
CA GLN A 255 -26.00 20.05 -6.36
C GLN A 255 -25.38 18.65 -6.40
N THR A 256 -25.36 17.92 -5.28
CA THR A 256 -24.91 16.52 -5.23
C THR A 256 -25.75 15.63 -6.15
N ALA A 257 -27.08 15.78 -6.14
CA ALA A 257 -27.95 15.03 -7.05
C ALA A 257 -27.67 15.34 -8.54
N VAL A 258 -27.35 16.59 -8.88
CA VAL A 258 -26.96 16.98 -10.24
C VAL A 258 -25.63 16.32 -10.64
N ILE A 259 -24.64 16.28 -9.74
CA ILE A 259 -23.37 15.59 -10.01
C ILE A 259 -23.62 14.10 -10.26
N ILE A 260 -24.43 13.45 -9.41
CA ILE A 260 -24.81 12.04 -9.57
C ILE A 260 -25.48 11.80 -10.91
N ASP A 261 -26.48 12.61 -11.28
CA ASP A 261 -27.20 12.50 -12.56
C ASP A 261 -26.25 12.66 -13.77
N ASN A 262 -25.37 13.66 -13.74
CA ASN A 262 -24.40 13.89 -14.81
C ASN A 262 -23.40 12.72 -14.95
N MET A 263 -22.90 12.20 -13.83
CA MET A 263 -21.99 11.05 -13.84
C MET A 263 -22.66 9.75 -14.28
N CYS A 264 -23.88 9.47 -13.80
CA CYS A 264 -24.60 8.23 -14.12
C CYS A 264 -24.93 8.10 -15.61
N LYS A 265 -25.13 9.23 -16.32
CA LYS A 265 -25.31 9.24 -17.80
C LYS A 265 -24.09 8.75 -18.56
N LEU A 266 -22.92 8.78 -17.93
CA LEU A 266 -21.63 8.38 -18.52
C LEU A 266 -21.18 7.00 -18.05
N VAL A 267 -22.01 6.26 -17.30
CA VAL A 267 -21.74 4.87 -16.90
C VAL A 267 -22.25 3.93 -18.00
N GLU A 268 -21.35 3.39 -18.79
CA GLU A 268 -21.71 2.46 -19.88
C GLU A 268 -22.00 1.04 -19.38
N ASN A 269 -21.29 0.58 -18.34
CA ASN A 269 -21.45 -0.75 -17.77
C ASN A 269 -22.16 -0.68 -16.41
N PRO A 270 -23.40 -1.21 -16.29
CA PRO A 270 -24.15 -1.21 -15.03
C PRO A 270 -23.41 -1.89 -13.86
N ALA A 271 -22.53 -2.86 -14.15
CA ALA A 271 -21.75 -3.54 -13.12
C ALA A 271 -20.84 -2.58 -12.34
N HIS A 272 -20.33 -1.51 -12.99
CA HIS A 272 -19.49 -0.52 -12.33
C HIS A 272 -20.24 0.25 -11.24
N ALA A 273 -21.54 0.51 -11.45
CA ALA A 273 -22.37 1.24 -10.48
C ALA A 273 -22.94 0.33 -9.38
N GLN A 274 -23.04 -0.98 -9.62
CA GLN A 274 -23.79 -1.92 -8.77
C GLN A 274 -23.35 -1.88 -7.29
N GLN A 275 -22.05 -1.79 -7.03
CA GLN A 275 -21.53 -1.75 -5.65
C GLN A 275 -21.77 -0.40 -4.93
N PHE A 276 -22.05 0.66 -5.67
CA PHE A 276 -22.26 2.02 -5.13
C PHE A 276 -23.74 2.36 -4.96
N LEU A 277 -24.63 1.72 -5.73
CA LEU A 277 -26.09 1.95 -5.66
C LEU A 277 -26.65 1.84 -4.23
N PRO A 278 -26.31 0.81 -3.41
CA PRO A 278 -26.84 0.71 -2.04
C PRO A 278 -26.40 1.85 -1.11
N LYS A 279 -25.36 2.61 -1.48
CA LYS A 279 -24.86 3.75 -0.71
C LYS A 279 -25.49 5.08 -1.15
N LEU A 280 -25.97 5.16 -2.39
CA LEU A 280 -26.51 6.38 -2.98
C LEU A 280 -28.05 6.39 -3.00
N LEU A 281 -28.68 5.22 -2.99
CA LEU A 281 -30.13 5.08 -2.87
C LEU A 281 -30.53 5.05 -1.38
N PRO A 282 -31.71 5.62 -1.05
CA PRO A 282 -32.27 5.60 0.30
C PRO A 282 -32.72 4.20 0.75
#